data_AF-A0A5C1AJX3-F1
#
_entry.id   AF-A0A5C1AJX3-F1
#
_cell.length_a   1.000
_cell.length_b   1.000
_cell.length_c   1.000
_cell.angle_alpha   90.00
_cell.angle_beta   90.00
_cell.angle_gamma   90.00
#
_symmetry.space_group_name_H-M   'P 1'
#
loop_
_entity.id
_entity.type
_entity.pdbx_description
1 polymer ?
#
loop_
_entity_poly.entity_id
_entity_poly.type
_entity_poly.pdbx_seq_one_letter_code
_entity_poly.pdbx_strand_id
1 'polypeptide(L)'
;MYFRIGATPFDPNSVSVTRSSVARLNRAGNPIARLWAWSVTVYLGSAATTPAARQVDFVVQEARLHNLLDVPGQEYALHCDNGTPAMVLSPVGAVAPPKAVEVGNLVEGRGEYAGKRTISFKVTAEYPLTGNKGLLLNFEETLSFVGDGGPIWDDYGADSGYSIRQVIRPNSKCFAYQQGTATGYLAYPNFGGPHGSPISLWPADYKSNLSRYDVVTPRVTGETYTDFTITWAYSHERWGTPFVGVPHLWK
;
A
#
# COMPACT_ATOMS: atom_id res chain seq x y z
N MET A 1 -26.63 24.75 -0.25
CA MET A 1 -25.77 23.58 0.12
C MET A 1 -24.93 23.92 1.33
N TYR A 2 -24.53 22.95 2.15
CA TYR A 2 -23.64 23.18 3.31
C TYR A 2 -22.61 22.05 3.47
N PHE A 3 -21.50 22.34 4.14
CA PHE A 3 -20.46 21.35 4.45
C PHE A 3 -20.61 20.84 5.87
N ARG A 4 -20.20 19.60 6.11
CA ARG A 4 -20.21 18.96 7.43
C ARG A 4 -18.90 18.24 7.67
N ILE A 5 -18.34 18.41 8.87
CA ILE A 5 -17.23 17.60 9.38
C ILE A 5 -17.75 16.85 10.61
N GLY A 6 -17.77 15.53 10.53
CA GLY A 6 -18.40 14.67 11.53
C GLY A 6 -19.87 15.04 11.72
N ALA A 7 -20.25 15.45 12.93
CA ALA A 7 -21.59 15.92 13.27
C ALA A 7 -21.77 17.45 13.13
N THR A 8 -20.71 18.21 12.85
CA THR A 8 -20.76 19.69 12.87
C THR A 8 -21.03 20.24 11.47
N PRO A 9 -22.19 20.89 11.24
CA PRO A 9 -22.46 21.59 9.99
C PRO A 9 -21.83 22.98 9.99
N PHE A 10 -21.42 23.44 8.80
CA PHE A 10 -21.09 24.83 8.51
C PHE A 10 -22.30 25.57 7.94
N ASP A 11 -22.26 26.89 7.94
CA ASP A 11 -23.36 27.71 7.44
C ASP A 11 -23.72 27.38 5.99
N PRO A 12 -25.00 27.47 5.60
CA PRO A 12 -25.39 27.30 4.21
C PRO A 12 -24.67 28.29 3.28
N ASN A 13 -24.25 27.80 2.10
CA ASN A 13 -23.59 28.58 1.05
C ASN A 13 -22.27 29.23 1.51
N SER A 14 -21.62 28.66 2.53
CA SER A 14 -20.34 29.12 3.09
C SER A 14 -19.14 28.25 2.70
N VAL A 15 -19.27 27.40 1.68
CA VAL A 15 -18.20 26.46 1.32
C VAL A 15 -18.01 26.37 -0.20
N SER A 16 -16.76 26.17 -0.61
CA SER A 16 -16.38 25.68 -1.93
C SER A 16 -15.58 24.39 -1.77
N VAL A 17 -15.92 23.36 -2.54
CA VAL A 17 -15.22 22.06 -2.52
C VAL A 17 -14.84 21.69 -3.94
N THR A 18 -13.54 21.50 -4.17
CA THR A 18 -13.02 20.92 -5.40
C THR A 18 -12.51 19.53 -5.12
N ARG A 19 -12.95 18.55 -5.91
CA ARG A 19 -12.56 17.15 -5.77
C ARG A 19 -11.64 16.72 -6.91
N SER A 20 -10.58 16.01 -6.58
CA SER A 20 -9.80 15.21 -7.51
C SER A 20 -9.70 13.76 -7.02
N SER A 21 -9.45 12.84 -7.96
CA SER A 21 -9.19 11.45 -7.66
C SER A 21 -8.13 10.88 -8.58
N VAL A 22 -7.19 10.13 -8.03
CA VAL A 22 -6.11 9.48 -8.78
C VAL A 22 -6.08 7.99 -8.42
N ALA A 23 -5.87 7.12 -9.41
CA ALA A 23 -5.66 5.70 -9.15
C ALA A 23 -4.24 5.49 -8.59
N ARG A 24 -4.14 4.78 -7.46
CA ARG A 24 -2.87 4.24 -6.97
C ARG A 24 -2.60 2.95 -7.73
N LEU A 25 -1.44 2.85 -8.35
CA LEU A 25 -1.04 1.67 -9.14
C LEU A 25 -0.02 0.83 -8.35
N ASN A 26 0.00 -0.48 -8.56
CA ASN A 26 1.11 -1.34 -8.12
C ASN A 26 2.28 -1.29 -9.11
N ARG A 27 3.37 -2.03 -8.85
CA ARG A 27 4.54 -2.09 -9.76
C ARG A 27 4.20 -2.65 -11.16
N ALA A 28 3.14 -3.44 -11.31
CA ALA A 28 2.64 -3.94 -12.59
C ALA A 28 1.74 -2.93 -13.33
N GLY A 29 1.47 -1.76 -12.76
CA GLY A 29 0.57 -0.77 -13.34
C GLY A 29 -0.92 -1.05 -13.11
N ASN A 30 -1.28 -2.08 -12.34
CA ASN A 30 -2.67 -2.39 -12.01
C ASN A 30 -3.18 -1.43 -10.91
N PRO A 31 -4.38 -0.88 -11.05
CA PRO A 31 -4.95 0.01 -10.04
C PRO A 31 -5.36 -0.79 -8.79
N ILE A 32 -4.90 -0.36 -7.62
CA ILE A 32 -5.16 -1.04 -6.34
C ILE A 32 -6.16 -0.29 -5.47
N ALA A 33 -6.13 1.05 -5.54
CA ALA A 33 -6.94 1.93 -4.73
C ALA A 33 -7.19 3.25 -5.48
N ARG A 34 -8.16 4.02 -5.01
CA ARG A 34 -8.38 5.41 -5.42
C ARG A 34 -7.98 6.32 -4.28
N LEU A 35 -7.08 7.24 -4.57
CA LEU A 35 -6.72 8.36 -3.71
C LEU A 35 -7.66 9.52 -4.04
N TRP A 36 -8.47 9.90 -3.06
CA TRP A 36 -9.38 11.03 -3.16
C TRP A 36 -8.76 12.22 -2.44
N ALA A 37 -8.78 13.38 -3.08
CA ALA A 37 -8.35 14.64 -2.48
C ALA A 37 -9.43 15.70 -2.68
N TRP A 38 -9.84 16.34 -1.59
CA TRP A 38 -10.77 17.47 -1.60
C TRP A 38 -10.01 18.71 -1.18
N SER A 39 -10.02 19.75 -2.01
CA SER A 39 -9.62 21.10 -1.62
C SER A 39 -10.88 21.81 -1.14
N VAL A 40 -10.94 22.11 0.15
CA VAL A 40 -12.08 22.74 0.79
C VAL A 40 -11.71 24.17 1.15
N THR A 41 -12.56 25.12 0.79
CA THR A 41 -12.49 26.50 1.25
C THR A 41 -13.79 26.81 1.99
N VAL A 42 -13.69 27.15 3.28
CA VAL A 42 -14.81 27.59 4.11
C VAL A 42 -14.76 29.10 4.32
N TYR A 43 -15.94 29.72 4.37
CA TYR A 43 -16.14 31.14 4.63
C TYR A 43 -16.86 31.29 5.97
N LEU A 44 -16.10 31.52 7.04
CA LEU A 44 -16.63 31.78 8.36
C LEU A 44 -17.34 33.15 8.36
N GLY A 45 -18.59 33.19 8.80
CA GLY A 45 -19.37 34.41 8.94
C GLY A 45 -19.49 34.82 10.41
N SER A 46 -19.57 36.12 10.68
CA SER A 46 -19.89 36.62 12.02
C SER A 46 -21.16 37.46 12.00
N ALA A 47 -22.08 37.18 12.94
CA ALA A 47 -23.27 37.99 13.16
C ALA A 47 -22.98 39.24 14.01
N ALA A 48 -21.77 39.40 14.54
CA ALA A 48 -21.43 40.52 15.39
C ALA A 48 -21.41 41.85 14.61
N THR A 49 -21.99 42.89 15.20
CA THR A 49 -22.13 44.20 14.54
C THR A 49 -20.89 45.07 14.69
N THR A 50 -20.11 44.91 15.77
CA THR A 50 -18.89 45.68 16.02
C THR A 50 -17.63 44.95 15.54
N PRO A 51 -16.60 45.68 15.04
CA PRO A 51 -15.36 45.05 14.60
C PRO A 51 -14.66 44.20 15.67
N ALA A 52 -14.63 44.68 16.92
CA ALA A 52 -13.99 43.97 18.03
C ALA A 52 -14.69 42.64 18.33
N ALA A 53 -16.02 42.62 18.35
CA ALA A 53 -16.78 41.39 18.59
C ALA A 53 -16.65 40.39 17.42
N ARG A 54 -16.59 40.87 16.16
CA ARG A 54 -16.33 39.99 15.00
C ARG A 54 -14.97 39.32 15.07
N GLN A 55 -13.94 40.06 15.47
CA GLN A 55 -12.60 39.50 15.61
C GLN A 55 -12.57 38.36 16.63
N VAL A 56 -13.22 38.54 17.78
CA VAL A 56 -13.32 37.49 18.81
C VAL A 56 -14.08 36.27 18.27
N ASP A 57 -15.20 36.49 17.58
CA ASP A 57 -15.99 35.42 16.97
C ASP A 57 -15.18 34.61 15.94
N PHE A 58 -14.44 35.27 15.05
CA PHE A 58 -13.58 34.57 14.09
C PHE A 58 -12.48 33.75 14.75
N VAL A 59 -11.87 34.24 15.84
CA VAL A 59 -10.87 33.47 16.59
C VAL A 59 -11.49 32.20 17.19
N VAL A 60 -12.70 32.30 17.75
CA VAL A 60 -13.42 31.15 18.32
C VAL A 60 -13.80 30.15 17.24
N GLN A 61 -14.33 30.60 16.11
CA GLN A 61 -14.71 29.74 14.98
C GLN A 61 -13.49 29.07 14.33
N GLU A 62 -12.38 29.79 14.15
CA GLU A 62 -11.13 29.24 13.64
C GLU A 62 -10.58 28.17 14.59
N ALA A 63 -10.51 28.45 15.89
CA ALA A 63 -10.08 27.46 16.88
C ALA A 63 -10.97 26.21 16.87
N ARG A 64 -12.29 26.38 16.75
CA ARG A 64 -13.23 25.26 16.60
C ARG A 64 -12.97 24.45 15.33
N LEU A 65 -12.72 25.11 14.20
CA LEU A 65 -12.39 24.43 12.95
C LEU A 65 -11.10 23.62 13.09
N HIS A 66 -10.03 24.20 13.64
CA HIS A 66 -8.78 23.48 13.87
C HIS A 66 -8.98 22.23 14.74
N ASN A 67 -9.70 22.38 15.86
CA ASN A 67 -10.04 21.24 16.72
C ASN A 67 -10.82 20.14 15.99
N LEU A 68 -11.69 20.49 15.04
CA LEU A 68 -12.42 19.50 14.22
C LEU A 68 -11.50 18.80 13.23
N LEU A 69 -10.60 19.54 12.58
CA LEU A 69 -9.65 19.00 11.60
C LEU A 69 -8.58 18.10 12.23
N ASP A 70 -8.27 18.32 13.51
CA ASP A 70 -7.31 17.51 14.26
C ASP A 70 -7.84 16.12 14.64
N VAL A 71 -9.15 15.90 14.60
CA VAL A 71 -9.73 14.58 14.89
C VAL A 71 -9.62 13.68 13.65
N PRO A 72 -8.84 12.59 13.70
CA PRO A 72 -8.71 11.68 12.57
C PRO A 72 -10.01 10.91 12.33
N GLY A 73 -10.25 10.52 11.07
CA GLY A 73 -11.35 9.64 10.70
C GLY A 73 -12.75 10.21 10.84
N GLN A 74 -12.87 11.54 10.89
CA GLN A 74 -14.16 12.17 10.70
C GLN A 74 -14.65 12.01 9.26
N GLU A 75 -15.98 11.97 9.11
CA GLU A 75 -16.62 12.06 7.82
C GLU A 75 -16.61 13.52 7.34
N TYR A 76 -16.27 13.73 6.06
CA TYR A 76 -16.35 15.03 5.41
C TYR A 76 -17.43 14.95 4.33
N ALA A 77 -18.48 15.74 4.45
CA ALA A 77 -19.64 15.64 3.57
C ALA A 77 -20.11 17.01 3.08
N LEU A 78 -20.46 17.08 1.80
CA LEU A 78 -21.20 18.19 1.23
C LEU A 78 -22.67 17.78 1.15
N HIS A 79 -23.55 18.56 1.75
CA HIS A 79 -24.99 18.31 1.80
C HIS A 79 -25.77 19.31 0.95
N CYS A 80 -26.84 18.82 0.35
CA CYS A 80 -27.89 19.63 -0.26
C CYS A 80 -28.70 20.37 0.81
N ASP A 81 -29.47 21.39 0.41
CA ASP A 81 -30.30 22.17 1.36
C ASP A 81 -31.42 21.36 2.00
N ASN A 82 -31.81 20.23 1.39
CA ASN A 82 -32.74 19.25 1.96
C ASN A 82 -32.07 18.28 2.96
N GLY A 83 -30.78 18.46 3.26
CA GLY A 83 -30.02 17.62 4.17
C GLY A 83 -29.44 16.33 3.57
N THR A 84 -29.74 15.99 2.31
CA THR A 84 -29.17 14.78 1.68
C THR A 84 -27.70 15.00 1.33
N PRO A 85 -26.81 14.04 1.59
CA PRO A 85 -25.41 14.16 1.20
C PRO A 85 -25.28 14.15 -0.33
N ALA A 86 -24.73 15.21 -0.90
CA ALA A 86 -24.35 15.29 -2.30
C ALA A 86 -23.04 14.53 -2.57
N MET A 87 -22.09 14.65 -1.64
CA MET A 87 -20.78 14.02 -1.72
C MET A 87 -20.29 13.68 -0.32
N VAL A 88 -19.60 12.56 -0.16
CA VAL A 88 -19.08 12.10 1.15
C VAL A 88 -17.68 11.51 0.99
N LEU A 89 -16.76 11.90 1.87
CA LEU A 89 -15.58 11.12 2.22
C LEU A 89 -15.86 10.44 3.56
N SER A 90 -16.20 9.17 3.51
CA SER A 90 -16.55 8.37 4.68
C SER A 90 -15.32 7.66 5.23
N PRO A 91 -15.14 7.56 6.55
CA PRO A 91 -14.14 6.67 7.13
C PRO A 91 -14.44 5.19 6.84
N VAL A 92 -15.71 4.84 6.61
CA VAL A 92 -16.12 3.46 6.35
C VAL A 92 -15.58 2.99 4.99
N GLY A 93 -14.79 1.92 5.02
CA GLY A 93 -14.20 1.31 3.84
C GLY A 93 -12.95 2.03 3.30
N ALA A 94 -12.49 3.09 3.97
CA ALA A 94 -11.19 3.69 3.67
C ALA A 94 -10.05 2.87 4.29
N VAL A 95 -8.93 2.74 3.57
CA VAL A 95 -7.69 2.14 4.10
C VAL A 95 -7.01 3.11 5.04
N ALA A 96 -6.81 4.34 4.56
CA ALA A 96 -6.43 5.48 5.38
C ALA A 96 -7.68 6.35 5.54
N PRO A 97 -8.21 6.51 6.77
CA PRO A 97 -9.43 7.26 6.99
C PRO A 97 -9.23 8.74 6.58
N PRO A 98 -10.31 9.46 6.22
CA PRO A 98 -10.22 10.84 5.78
C PRO A 98 -9.44 11.69 6.79
N LYS A 99 -8.43 12.39 6.30
CA LYS A 99 -7.56 13.24 7.12
C LYS A 99 -7.40 14.60 6.46
N ALA A 100 -7.56 15.67 7.25
CA ALA A 100 -7.21 17.01 6.81
C ALA A 100 -5.68 17.16 6.74
N VAL A 101 -5.19 17.71 5.65
CA VAL A 101 -3.78 17.95 5.33
C VAL A 101 -3.67 19.40 4.85
N GLU A 102 -2.57 20.07 5.20
CA GLU A 102 -2.29 21.46 4.78
C GLU A 102 -3.44 22.44 5.12
N VAL A 103 -3.57 22.79 6.41
CA VAL A 103 -4.47 23.87 6.82
C VAL A 103 -3.78 25.20 6.54
N GLY A 104 -4.27 25.91 5.53
CA GLY A 104 -3.74 27.19 5.11
C GLY A 104 -4.76 28.31 5.36
N ASN A 105 -4.27 29.44 5.86
CA ASN A 105 -4.99 30.68 5.74
C ASN A 105 -4.67 31.25 4.35
N LEU A 106 -5.67 31.31 3.45
CA LEU A 106 -5.55 32.04 2.19
C LEU A 106 -5.64 33.55 2.46
N VAL A 107 -4.65 34.10 3.15
CA VAL A 107 -4.50 35.56 3.29
C VAL A 107 -3.15 35.97 2.69
N GLU A 108 -2.91 35.57 1.45
CA GLU A 108 -1.87 36.19 0.63
C GLU A 108 -2.55 37.04 -0.46
N GLY A 109 -2.78 38.32 -0.14
CA GLY A 109 -2.82 39.38 -1.15
C GLY A 109 -4.17 39.82 -1.73
N ARG A 110 -5.33 39.43 -1.17
CA ARG A 110 -6.64 39.99 -1.58
C ARG A 110 -7.40 40.49 -0.36
N GLY A 111 -7.94 41.71 -0.44
CA GLY A 111 -8.71 42.32 0.64
C GLY A 111 -9.89 41.44 1.03
N GLU A 112 -9.87 40.92 2.24
CA GLU A 112 -10.95 40.14 2.81
C GLU A 112 -12.08 41.07 3.27
N TYR A 113 -13.34 40.69 3.01
CA TYR A 113 -14.49 41.45 3.51
C TYR A 113 -14.51 41.41 5.04
N ALA A 114 -14.65 42.56 5.69
CA ALA A 114 -14.61 42.70 7.15
C ALA A 114 -15.68 41.91 7.95
N GLY A 115 -16.54 41.15 7.28
CA GLY A 115 -17.55 40.28 7.87
C GLY A 115 -17.39 38.79 7.53
N LYS A 116 -16.30 38.40 6.85
CA LYS A 116 -16.03 37.00 6.51
C LYS A 116 -14.57 36.66 6.77
N ARG A 117 -14.31 35.40 7.10
CA ARG A 117 -12.96 34.83 7.16
C ARG A 117 -12.84 33.57 6.34
N THR A 118 -11.81 33.50 5.50
CA THR A 118 -11.61 32.43 4.52
C THR A 118 -10.52 31.49 4.99
N ILE A 119 -10.85 30.22 5.16
CA ILE A 119 -9.88 29.18 5.54
C ILE A 119 -9.93 28.08 4.50
N SER A 120 -8.77 27.59 4.08
CA SER A 120 -8.67 26.45 3.17
C SER A 120 -7.88 25.31 3.78
N PHE A 121 -8.26 24.10 3.41
CA PHE A 121 -7.55 22.88 3.78
C PHE A 121 -7.78 21.82 2.73
N LYS A 122 -6.90 20.83 2.69
CA LYS A 122 -7.09 19.63 1.86
C LYS A 122 -7.55 18.48 2.74
N VAL A 123 -8.38 17.60 2.20
CA VAL A 123 -8.75 16.33 2.86
C VAL A 123 -8.39 15.20 1.93
N THR A 124 -7.64 14.23 2.42
CA THR A 124 -7.27 13.04 1.64
C THR A 124 -7.84 11.78 2.25
N ALA A 125 -8.23 10.83 1.39
CA ALA A 125 -8.69 9.50 1.80
C ALA A 125 -8.28 8.47 0.74
N GLU A 126 -7.97 7.25 1.16
CA GLU A 126 -7.62 6.15 0.27
C GLU A 126 -8.68 5.05 0.35
N TYR A 127 -9.31 4.73 -0.77
CA TYR A 127 -10.31 3.66 -0.85
C TYR A 127 -9.81 2.52 -1.70
N PRO A 128 -9.82 1.28 -1.21
CA PRO A 128 -9.42 0.13 -2.00
C PRO A 128 -10.46 -0.12 -3.09
N LEU A 129 -10.01 -0.57 -4.26
CA LEU A 129 -10.94 -1.02 -5.30
C LEU A 129 -11.56 -2.37 -4.91
N THR A 130 -12.84 -2.54 -5.20
CA THR A 130 -13.57 -3.78 -4.90
C THR A 130 -12.88 -4.97 -5.58
N GLY A 131 -12.66 -6.05 -4.83
CA GLY A 131 -11.96 -7.25 -5.31
C GLY A 131 -10.43 -7.22 -5.19
N ASN A 132 -9.83 -6.09 -4.83
CA ASN A 132 -8.36 -5.93 -4.85
C ASN A 132 -7.68 -6.15 -3.49
N LYS A 133 -8.35 -6.79 -2.52
CA LYS A 133 -7.79 -6.99 -1.17
C LYS A 133 -6.49 -7.80 -1.18
N GLY A 134 -6.43 -8.86 -2.00
CA GLY A 134 -5.24 -9.69 -2.19
C GLY A 134 -4.37 -9.30 -3.37
N LEU A 135 -4.61 -8.12 -3.98
CA LEU A 135 -3.84 -7.70 -5.14
C LEU A 135 -2.39 -7.47 -4.74
N LEU A 136 -1.47 -8.00 -5.54
CA LEU A 136 -0.05 -7.88 -5.30
C LEU A 136 0.41 -6.44 -5.49
N LEU A 137 1.20 -5.94 -4.55
CA LEU A 137 1.95 -4.69 -4.63
C LEU A 137 3.31 -4.91 -5.27
N ASN A 138 3.95 -6.03 -4.89
CA ASN A 138 5.25 -6.46 -5.37
C ASN A 138 5.30 -7.98 -5.44
N PHE A 139 6.02 -8.50 -6.43
CA PHE A 139 6.36 -9.90 -6.57
C PHE A 139 7.78 -10.00 -7.12
N GLU A 140 8.64 -10.74 -6.45
CA GLU A 140 10.01 -10.98 -6.87
C GLU A 140 10.37 -12.44 -6.58
N GLU A 141 10.88 -13.13 -7.60
CA GLU A 141 11.34 -14.50 -7.48
C GLU A 141 12.66 -14.68 -8.21
N THR A 142 13.60 -15.36 -7.56
CA THR A 142 14.91 -15.71 -8.08
C THR A 142 15.06 -17.22 -8.12
N LEU A 143 15.52 -17.72 -9.26
CA LEU A 143 15.93 -19.12 -9.43
C LEU A 143 17.45 -19.19 -9.54
N SER A 144 18.07 -20.12 -8.84
CA SER A 144 19.51 -20.39 -8.92
C SER A 144 19.75 -21.87 -9.13
N PHE A 145 20.65 -22.19 -10.06
CA PHE A 145 20.93 -23.56 -10.49
C PHE A 145 22.41 -23.86 -10.31
N VAL A 146 22.74 -25.00 -9.70
CA VAL A 146 24.11 -25.44 -9.47
C VAL A 146 24.27 -26.88 -9.91
N GLY A 147 25.34 -27.16 -10.65
CA GLY A 147 25.67 -28.50 -11.15
C GLY A 147 25.10 -28.78 -12.54
N ASP A 148 25.86 -29.56 -13.31
CA ASP A 148 25.57 -29.96 -14.69
C ASP A 148 25.02 -31.39 -14.80
N GLY A 149 24.97 -32.12 -13.69
CA GLY A 149 24.56 -33.53 -13.65
C GLY A 149 25.58 -34.48 -14.27
N GLY A 150 26.70 -33.96 -14.77
CA GLY A 150 27.73 -34.70 -15.47
C GLY A 150 28.63 -35.52 -14.55
N PRO A 151 29.59 -36.28 -15.12
CA PRO A 151 30.50 -37.10 -14.35
C PRO A 151 31.40 -36.27 -13.44
N ILE A 152 31.65 -36.78 -12.24
CA ILE A 152 32.64 -36.23 -11.32
C ILE A 152 33.98 -36.90 -11.61
N TRP A 153 34.99 -36.07 -11.86
CA TRP A 153 36.35 -36.49 -12.15
C TRP A 153 37.24 -36.27 -10.93
N ASP A 154 38.21 -37.15 -10.74
CA ASP A 154 39.28 -36.98 -9.76
C ASP A 154 40.62 -37.34 -10.41
N ASP A 155 41.68 -36.68 -9.98
CA ASP A 155 43.03 -36.86 -10.52
C ASP A 155 43.83 -37.70 -9.50
N TYR A 156 44.05 -38.97 -9.82
CA TYR A 156 44.82 -39.87 -8.95
C TYR A 156 46.31 -39.71 -9.23
N GLY A 157 47.08 -39.43 -8.17
CA GLY A 157 48.54 -39.39 -8.24
C GLY A 157 49.11 -40.78 -8.51
N ALA A 158 50.03 -40.88 -9.47
CA ALA A 158 50.78 -42.10 -9.75
C ALA A 158 52.10 -42.08 -8.97
N ASP A 159 52.55 -43.25 -8.46
CA ASP A 159 53.84 -43.38 -7.76
C ASP A 159 55.05 -42.97 -8.63
N SER A 160 54.88 -43.00 -9.96
CA SER A 160 55.77 -42.37 -10.93
C SER A 160 55.00 -41.93 -12.17
N GLY A 161 55.18 -40.69 -12.62
CA GLY A 161 54.58 -40.16 -13.87
C GLY A 161 53.49 -39.10 -13.66
N TYR A 162 52.73 -38.80 -14.71
CA TYR A 162 51.62 -37.84 -14.67
C TYR A 162 50.38 -38.42 -13.98
N SER A 163 49.60 -37.57 -13.31
CA SER A 163 48.31 -37.96 -12.72
C SER A 163 47.33 -38.46 -13.79
N ILE A 164 46.56 -39.50 -13.47
CA ILE A 164 45.52 -40.03 -14.36
C ILE A 164 44.16 -39.53 -13.87
N ARG A 165 43.44 -38.85 -14.76
CA ARG A 165 42.06 -38.42 -14.53
C ARG A 165 41.11 -39.61 -14.65
N GLN A 166 40.34 -39.89 -13.61
CA GLN A 166 39.36 -40.98 -13.59
C GLN A 166 37.96 -40.46 -13.23
N VAL A 167 36.93 -41.09 -13.80
CA VAL A 167 35.54 -40.84 -13.40
C VAL A 167 35.30 -41.57 -12.08
N ILE A 168 35.09 -40.80 -11.00
CA ILE A 168 34.73 -41.37 -9.69
C ILE A 168 33.23 -41.59 -9.56
N ARG A 169 32.41 -40.80 -10.25
CA ARG A 169 30.95 -41.01 -10.35
C ARG A 169 30.44 -40.62 -11.73
N PRO A 170 29.55 -41.40 -12.35
CA PRO A 170 29.00 -41.07 -13.67
C PRO A 170 28.11 -39.84 -13.66
N ASN A 171 27.47 -39.52 -12.53
CA ASN A 171 26.54 -38.41 -12.37
C ASN A 171 26.86 -37.60 -11.11
N SER A 172 26.76 -36.28 -11.22
CA SER A 172 26.86 -35.33 -10.11
C SER A 172 25.45 -34.96 -9.58
N LYS A 173 25.41 -34.37 -8.38
CA LYS A 173 24.19 -33.77 -7.86
C LYS A 173 23.97 -32.41 -8.50
N CYS A 174 22.74 -32.15 -8.92
CA CYS A 174 22.27 -30.83 -9.25
C CYS A 174 21.47 -30.26 -8.07
N PHE A 175 21.55 -28.96 -7.88
CA PHE A 175 20.76 -28.22 -6.90
C PHE A 175 20.00 -27.10 -7.58
N ALA A 176 18.78 -26.85 -7.12
CA ALA A 176 18.02 -25.67 -7.49
C ALA A 176 17.46 -24.97 -6.25
N TYR A 177 17.62 -23.66 -6.22
CA TYR A 177 17.08 -22.79 -5.20
C TYR A 177 16.03 -21.88 -5.83
N GLN A 178 14.83 -21.90 -5.28
CA GLN A 178 13.73 -21.01 -5.68
C GLN A 178 13.37 -20.18 -4.46
N GLN A 179 13.60 -18.88 -4.53
CA GLN A 179 13.34 -17.98 -3.40
C GLN A 179 12.71 -16.70 -3.88
N GLY A 180 11.92 -16.06 -3.03
CA GLY A 180 11.25 -14.84 -3.41
C GLY A 180 10.46 -14.18 -2.30
N THR A 181 9.85 -13.07 -2.67
CA THR A 181 8.99 -12.27 -1.81
C THR A 181 7.75 -11.84 -2.58
N ALA A 182 6.62 -11.79 -1.89
CA ALA A 182 5.37 -11.28 -2.44
C ALA A 182 4.67 -10.44 -1.39
N THR A 183 4.21 -9.25 -1.78
CA THR A 183 3.51 -8.33 -0.89
C THR A 183 2.10 -8.11 -1.41
N GLY A 184 1.10 -8.51 -0.65
CA GLY A 184 -0.30 -8.19 -0.92
C GLY A 184 -0.70 -6.85 -0.29
N TYR A 185 -1.75 -6.22 -0.83
CA TYR A 185 -2.18 -4.89 -0.38
C TYR A 185 -2.89 -4.89 0.98
N LEU A 186 -4.02 -5.59 1.11
CA LEU A 186 -4.85 -5.65 2.33
C LEU A 186 -5.01 -7.07 2.89
N ALA A 187 -4.33 -8.04 2.30
CA ALA A 187 -4.30 -9.42 2.75
C ALA A 187 -3.01 -10.07 2.25
N TYR A 188 -2.56 -11.12 2.95
CA TYR A 188 -1.48 -11.95 2.45
C TYR A 188 -1.87 -12.54 1.07
N PRO A 189 -0.95 -12.53 0.10
CA PRO A 189 -1.20 -13.17 -1.18
C PRO A 189 -1.35 -14.68 -0.98
N ASN A 190 -2.17 -15.30 -1.83
CA ASN A 190 -2.39 -16.74 -1.79
C ASN A 190 -2.15 -17.33 -3.18
N PHE A 191 -1.06 -18.08 -3.31
CA PHE A 191 -0.70 -18.77 -4.54
C PHE A 191 -1.01 -20.28 -4.50
N GLY A 192 -1.75 -20.75 -3.50
CA GLY A 192 -2.16 -22.15 -3.35
C GLY A 192 -1.11 -23.08 -2.71
N GLY A 193 0.10 -22.59 -2.42
CA GLY A 193 1.10 -23.32 -1.64
C GLY A 193 0.91 -23.17 -0.12
N PRO A 194 1.80 -23.80 0.67
CA PRO A 194 1.81 -23.70 2.13
C PRO A 194 1.87 -22.24 2.58
N HIS A 195 1.01 -21.86 3.53
CA HIS A 195 0.97 -20.48 4.07
C HIS A 195 0.79 -19.38 3.01
N GLY A 196 0.20 -19.73 1.85
CA GLY A 196 -0.06 -18.79 0.76
C GLY A 196 1.12 -18.57 -0.20
N SER A 197 2.26 -19.23 -0.02
CA SER A 197 3.42 -19.10 -0.92
C SER A 197 3.19 -19.74 -2.31
N PRO A 198 3.98 -19.36 -3.34
CA PRO A 198 3.95 -20.03 -4.64
C PRO A 198 4.28 -21.51 -4.52
N ILE A 199 3.69 -22.35 -5.35
CA ILE A 199 4.01 -23.78 -5.37
C ILE A 199 5.48 -23.96 -5.83
N SER A 200 6.19 -24.92 -5.23
CA SER A 200 7.54 -25.29 -5.67
C SER A 200 7.51 -25.75 -7.13
N LEU A 201 8.44 -25.26 -7.97
CA LEU A 201 8.54 -25.64 -9.38
C LEU A 201 8.90 -27.12 -9.58
N TRP A 202 9.63 -27.73 -8.64
CA TRP A 202 10.07 -29.13 -8.73
C TRP A 202 9.65 -29.95 -7.51
N PRO A 203 8.34 -30.21 -7.33
CA PRO A 203 7.81 -30.80 -6.11
C PRO A 203 8.35 -32.22 -5.81
N ALA A 204 8.75 -32.98 -6.84
CA ALA A 204 9.34 -34.30 -6.67
C ALA A 204 10.77 -34.27 -6.09
N ASP A 205 11.50 -33.17 -6.29
CA ASP A 205 12.90 -33.01 -5.90
C ASP A 205 13.05 -32.14 -4.63
N TYR A 206 11.93 -31.76 -4.02
CA TYR A 206 11.83 -30.81 -2.92
C TYR A 206 12.44 -31.33 -1.60
N LYS A 207 13.25 -30.50 -0.94
CA LYS A 207 13.86 -30.77 0.37
C LYS A 207 13.22 -29.89 1.44
N SER A 208 12.20 -30.44 2.10
CA SER A 208 11.42 -29.71 3.12
C SER A 208 12.24 -29.23 4.31
N ASN A 209 13.25 -29.99 4.73
CA ASN A 209 14.12 -29.66 5.86
C ASN A 209 15.07 -28.47 5.62
N LEU A 210 15.25 -28.06 4.36
CA LEU A 210 16.11 -26.94 3.97
C LEU A 210 15.33 -25.70 3.56
N SER A 211 14.00 -25.79 3.57
CA SER A 211 13.13 -24.76 3.02
C SER A 211 12.57 -23.88 4.13
N ARG A 212 12.36 -22.60 3.82
CA ARG A 212 11.93 -21.58 4.77
C ARG A 212 10.75 -20.81 4.23
N TYR A 213 9.85 -20.46 5.14
CA TYR A 213 8.67 -19.66 4.87
C TYR A 213 8.50 -18.72 6.04
N ASP A 214 8.43 -17.44 5.74
CA ASP A 214 8.20 -16.43 6.75
C ASP A 214 7.07 -15.52 6.32
N VAL A 215 6.24 -15.18 7.29
CA VAL A 215 5.14 -14.24 7.16
C VAL A 215 5.58 -12.98 7.88
N VAL A 216 5.74 -11.90 7.13
CA VAL A 216 6.17 -10.61 7.68
C VAL A 216 4.96 -9.88 8.25
N THR A 217 5.13 -9.25 9.40
CA THR A 217 4.07 -8.45 10.03
C THR A 217 3.70 -7.30 9.09
N PRO A 218 2.39 -7.08 8.81
CA PRO A 218 1.96 -6.03 7.92
C PRO A 218 2.25 -4.64 8.51
N ARG A 219 2.36 -3.64 7.63
CA ARG A 219 2.55 -2.25 8.00
C ARG A 219 1.23 -1.63 8.45
N VAL A 220 1.24 -0.86 9.54
CA VAL A 220 0.08 -0.05 9.93
C VAL A 220 0.07 1.25 9.13
N THR A 221 -1.03 1.50 8.40
CA THR A 221 -1.29 2.75 7.68
C THR A 221 -2.62 3.33 8.16
N GLY A 222 -2.55 4.36 8.99
CA GLY A 222 -3.73 4.85 9.72
C GLY A 222 -4.20 3.81 10.73
N GLU A 223 -5.42 3.30 10.56
CA GLU A 223 -6.02 2.27 11.41
C GLU A 223 -6.04 0.88 10.74
N THR A 224 -5.58 0.80 9.48
CA THR A 224 -5.64 -0.43 8.68
C THR A 224 -4.24 -1.00 8.49
N TYR A 225 -4.15 -2.33 8.50
CA TYR A 225 -2.93 -3.05 8.11
C TYR A 225 -2.84 -3.10 6.58
N THR A 226 -1.66 -2.79 6.05
CA THR A 226 -1.32 -2.83 4.63
C THR A 226 0.01 -3.56 4.44
N ASP A 227 0.38 -3.84 3.19
CA ASP A 227 1.69 -4.41 2.83
C ASP A 227 1.95 -5.77 3.52
N PHE A 228 1.07 -6.72 3.24
CA PHE A 228 1.14 -8.08 3.77
C PHE A 228 2.18 -8.91 3.00
N THR A 229 3.40 -8.96 3.52
CA THR A 229 4.53 -9.64 2.86
C THR A 229 4.69 -11.09 3.31
N ILE A 230 4.89 -11.98 2.35
CA ILE A 230 5.40 -13.34 2.56
C ILE A 230 6.75 -13.49 1.88
N THR A 231 7.60 -14.33 2.45
CA THR A 231 8.88 -14.73 1.86
C THR A 231 8.99 -16.25 1.83
N TRP A 232 9.56 -16.79 0.76
CA TRP A 232 9.78 -18.23 0.60
C TRP A 232 11.19 -18.52 0.12
N ALA A 233 11.71 -19.68 0.51
CA ALA A 233 12.93 -20.27 -0.02
C ALA A 233 12.76 -21.79 -0.07
N TYR A 234 12.87 -22.35 -1.26
CA TYR A 234 12.81 -23.78 -1.55
C TYR A 234 14.18 -24.27 -1.98
N SER A 235 14.57 -25.44 -1.47
CA SER A 235 15.76 -26.17 -1.92
C SER A 235 15.35 -27.47 -2.59
N HIS A 236 15.98 -27.77 -3.72
CA HIS A 236 15.75 -28.97 -4.50
C HIS A 236 17.08 -29.64 -4.83
N GLU A 237 17.07 -30.97 -4.87
CA GLU A 237 18.26 -31.75 -5.18
C GLU A 237 17.87 -33.02 -5.95
N ARG A 238 18.57 -33.28 -7.05
CA ARG A 238 18.46 -34.52 -7.82
C ARG A 238 19.78 -34.94 -8.44
N TRP A 239 19.88 -36.20 -8.84
CA TRP A 239 21.08 -36.76 -9.46
C TRP A 239 20.98 -36.76 -10.99
N GLY A 240 22.07 -36.40 -11.66
CA GLY A 240 22.26 -36.68 -13.10
C GLY A 240 21.52 -35.78 -14.09
N THR A 241 20.61 -34.92 -13.62
CA THR A 241 19.80 -34.08 -14.51
C THR A 241 19.78 -32.62 -14.03
N PRO A 242 20.27 -31.65 -14.82
CA PRO A 242 20.15 -30.23 -14.52
C PRO A 242 18.71 -29.78 -14.36
N PHE A 243 18.47 -28.84 -13.45
CA PHE A 243 17.15 -28.22 -13.30
C PHE A 243 16.87 -27.24 -14.44
N VAL A 244 15.60 -27.17 -14.83
CA VAL A 244 15.09 -26.22 -15.83
C VAL A 244 13.76 -25.67 -15.33
N GLY A 245 13.60 -24.36 -15.36
CA GLY A 245 12.37 -23.69 -14.96
C GLY A 245 12.48 -22.19 -15.17
N VAL A 246 11.34 -21.53 -15.15
CA VAL A 246 11.21 -20.07 -15.21
C VAL A 246 10.51 -19.58 -13.94
N PRO A 247 10.82 -18.36 -13.46
CA PRO A 247 10.09 -17.78 -12.34
C PRO A 247 8.58 -17.71 -12.63
N HIS A 248 7.79 -17.78 -11.57
CA HIS A 248 6.35 -17.59 -11.63
C HIS A 248 6.01 -16.21 -12.21
N LEU A 249 4.99 -16.18 -13.06
CA LEU A 249 4.48 -14.93 -13.61
C LEU A 249 3.62 -14.23 -12.56
N TRP A 250 3.92 -12.95 -12.35
CA TRP A 250 2.99 -12.04 -11.69
C TRP A 250 1.76 -11.87 -12.59
N LYS A 251 0.60 -12.35 -12.12
CA LYS A 251 -0.70 -12.09 -12.72
C LYS A 251 -1.55 -11.22 -11.80
#